data_AF-A0A1G6FFP7-F1
#
_entry.id   AF-A0A1G6FFP7-F1
#
_cell.length_a   1.000
_cell.length_b   1.000
_cell.length_c   1.000
_cell.angle_alpha   90.00
_cell.angle_beta   90.00
_cell.angle_gamma   90.00
#
_symmetry.space_group_name_H-M   'P 1'
#
loop_
_entity.id
_entity.type
_entity.pdbx_description
1 polymer ?
#
loop_
_entity_poly.entity_id
_entity_poly.type
_entity_poly.pdbx_seq_one_letter_code
_entity_poly.pdbx_strand_id
1 'polypeptide(L)'
;MEEHIKNVICYFREGAEDRLSITDVALIKKRMINDLNRLTRSYELYITSFIEEQDIDKRVQDIDELSIDRVLSFNYSDTYEKWYGMGNTNIEYDYIHGKASLENDIDTCNMVLGIEEYLEEPERTNDNYFIEFKKFYQRIYKQTGSNYLSWIEANNAFYEANQKAKPTKINIYFYGHSLAVTDGDIIARLIRHKYATTTIYYHSKKALRDQIANLVKILGEEELIQRTGDYRPSIIFKPCKEE
;
A
#
# COMPACT_ATOMS: atom_id res chain seq x y z
N MET A 1 -11.64 -25.31 -10.27
CA MET A 1 -12.22 -25.19 -8.91
C MET A 1 -12.12 -26.51 -8.15
N GLU A 2 -12.79 -27.60 -8.56
CA GLU A 2 -12.70 -28.90 -7.85
C GLU A 2 -11.27 -29.46 -7.75
N GLU A 3 -10.48 -29.35 -8.81
CA GLU A 3 -9.08 -29.80 -8.83
C GLU A 3 -8.18 -28.98 -7.89
N HIS A 4 -8.39 -27.66 -7.84
CA HIS A 4 -7.70 -26.79 -6.89
C HIS A 4 -8.08 -27.12 -5.44
N ILE A 5 -9.37 -27.33 -5.15
CA ILE A 5 -9.82 -27.73 -3.81
C ILE A 5 -9.23 -29.09 -3.41
N LYS A 6 -9.11 -30.05 -4.35
CA LYS A 6 -8.41 -31.31 -4.11
C LYS A 6 -6.93 -31.10 -3.74
N ASN A 7 -6.24 -30.17 -4.39
CA ASN A 7 -4.86 -29.82 -4.05
C ASN A 7 -4.75 -29.17 -2.66
N VAL A 8 -5.69 -28.29 -2.30
CA VAL A 8 -5.75 -27.70 -0.94
C VAL A 8 -5.98 -28.76 0.12
N ILE A 9 -6.90 -29.71 -0.12
CA ILE A 9 -7.13 -30.85 0.79
C ILE A 9 -5.84 -31.65 1.03
N CYS A 10 -4.97 -31.80 0.02
CA CYS A 10 -3.69 -32.48 0.18
C CYS A 10 -2.75 -31.77 1.17
N TYR A 11 -2.70 -30.44 1.19
CA TYR A 11 -1.87 -29.68 2.14
C TYR A 11 -2.37 -29.79 3.59
N PHE A 12 -3.68 -29.93 3.81
CA PHE A 12 -4.24 -30.12 5.16
C PHE A 12 -4.10 -31.57 5.69
N ARG A 13 -3.74 -32.54 4.85
CA ARG A 13 -3.56 -33.95 5.25
C ARG A 13 -2.31 -34.19 6.09
N GLU A 14 -1.34 -33.27 6.10
CA GLU A 14 -0.12 -33.44 6.92
C GLU A 14 -0.34 -33.22 8.42
N GLY A 15 -1.57 -32.93 8.88
CA GLY A 15 -1.87 -32.70 10.30
C GLY A 15 -3.22 -33.17 10.83
N ALA A 16 -4.04 -33.89 10.06
CA ALA A 16 -5.36 -34.36 10.48
C ALA A 16 -5.59 -35.85 10.19
N GLU A 17 -6.09 -36.60 11.17
CA GLU A 17 -6.37 -38.04 11.05
C GLU A 17 -7.55 -38.35 10.09
N ASP A 18 -8.38 -37.34 9.76
CA ASP A 18 -9.55 -37.48 8.89
C ASP A 18 -9.45 -36.70 7.56
N ARG A 19 -9.99 -37.29 6.48
CA ARG A 19 -10.03 -36.67 5.14
C ARG A 19 -11.02 -35.50 5.10
N LEU A 20 -10.52 -34.27 4.97
CA LEU A 20 -11.33 -33.09 4.68
C LEU A 20 -12.10 -33.23 3.35
N SER A 21 -13.38 -32.89 3.35
CA SER A 21 -14.23 -32.80 2.16
C SER A 21 -14.22 -31.40 1.54
N ILE A 22 -14.73 -31.28 0.30
CA ILE A 22 -14.92 -29.98 -0.37
C ILE A 22 -15.84 -29.07 0.47
N THR A 23 -16.87 -29.63 1.10
CA THR A 23 -17.79 -28.89 1.96
C THR A 23 -17.07 -28.34 3.20
N ASP A 24 -16.14 -29.11 3.77
CA ASP A 24 -15.36 -28.66 4.94
C ASP A 24 -14.45 -27.49 4.56
N VAL A 25 -13.78 -27.56 3.40
CA VAL A 25 -12.94 -26.45 2.90
C VAL A 25 -13.78 -25.18 2.70
N ALA A 26 -14.98 -25.28 2.13
CA ALA A 26 -15.87 -24.14 1.96
C ALA A 26 -16.31 -23.53 3.30
N LEU A 27 -16.60 -24.38 4.30
CA LEU A 27 -16.99 -23.94 5.64
C LEU A 27 -15.82 -23.24 6.36
N ILE A 28 -14.61 -23.80 6.26
CA ILE A 28 -13.38 -23.23 6.81
C ILE A 28 -13.11 -21.87 6.17
N LYS A 29 -13.14 -21.77 4.83
CA LYS A 29 -12.96 -20.51 4.10
C LYS A 29 -13.94 -19.45 4.62
N LYS A 30 -15.24 -19.79 4.71
CA LYS A 30 -16.27 -18.86 5.20
C LYS A 30 -15.97 -18.38 6.62
N ARG A 31 -15.54 -19.29 7.51
CA ARG A 31 -15.15 -18.93 8.88
C ARG A 31 -13.94 -17.99 8.89
N MET A 32 -12.91 -18.29 8.11
CA MET A 32 -11.70 -17.46 8.01
C MET A 32 -12.01 -16.05 7.49
N ILE A 33 -12.91 -15.89 6.52
CA ILE A 33 -13.36 -14.58 6.03
C ILE A 33 -14.09 -13.80 7.14
N ASN A 34 -15.00 -14.46 7.86
CA ASN A 34 -15.69 -13.81 8.98
C ASN A 34 -14.73 -13.38 10.09
N ASP A 35 -13.76 -14.22 10.42
CA ASP A 35 -12.75 -13.93 11.45
C ASP A 35 -11.82 -12.80 10.99
N LEU A 36 -11.44 -12.75 9.71
CA LEU A 36 -10.69 -11.63 9.13
C LEU A 36 -11.46 -10.31 9.21
N ASN A 37 -12.76 -10.30 8.89
CA ASN A 37 -13.59 -9.09 8.99
C ASN A 37 -13.70 -8.61 10.45
N ARG A 38 -13.88 -9.52 11.40
CA ARG A 38 -13.90 -9.21 12.84
C ARG A 38 -12.57 -8.67 13.34
N LEU A 39 -11.45 -9.28 12.92
CA LEU A 39 -10.12 -8.80 13.24
C LEU A 39 -9.89 -7.41 12.68
N THR A 40 -10.27 -7.19 11.42
CA THR A 40 -10.12 -5.89 10.75
C THR A 40 -10.90 -4.80 11.48
N ARG A 41 -12.17 -5.06 11.85
CA ARG A 41 -12.96 -4.10 12.61
C ARG A 41 -12.42 -3.86 14.03
N SER A 42 -11.93 -4.91 14.69
CA SER A 42 -11.28 -4.78 16.00
C SER A 42 -10.02 -3.92 15.92
N TYR A 43 -9.25 -4.08 14.85
CA TYR A 43 -8.06 -3.29 14.61
C TYR A 43 -8.39 -1.83 14.29
N GLU A 44 -9.46 -1.58 13.52
CA GLU A 44 -9.98 -0.23 13.27
C GLU A 44 -10.36 0.50 14.56
N LEU A 45 -11.07 -0.18 15.46
CA LEU A 45 -11.42 0.36 16.78
C LEU A 45 -10.17 0.66 17.62
N TYR A 46 -9.16 -0.21 17.57
CA TYR A 46 -7.88 0.04 18.26
C TYR A 46 -7.18 1.30 17.74
N ILE A 47 -7.10 1.47 16.42
CA ILE A 47 -6.45 2.65 15.83
C ILE A 47 -7.16 3.92 16.26
N THR A 48 -8.48 3.97 16.08
CA THR A 48 -9.27 5.17 16.36
C THR A 48 -9.40 5.48 17.85
N SER A 49 -9.59 4.46 18.70
CA SER A 49 -9.85 4.67 20.14
C SER A 49 -8.56 4.76 20.98
N PHE A 50 -7.42 4.32 20.45
CA PHE A 50 -6.18 4.27 21.23
C PHE A 50 -5.00 4.95 20.55
N ILE A 51 -4.78 4.75 19.24
CA ILE A 51 -3.64 5.35 18.54
C ILE A 51 -3.90 6.82 18.24
N GLU A 52 -5.08 7.17 17.72
CA GLU A 52 -5.42 8.54 17.30
C GLU A 52 -5.70 9.51 18.46
N GLU A 53 -5.98 8.95 19.65
CA GLU A 53 -6.17 9.67 20.91
C GLU A 53 -4.85 10.01 21.61
N GLN A 54 -3.70 9.58 21.07
CA GLN A 54 -2.40 9.95 21.63
C GLN A 54 -2.05 11.39 21.26
N ASP A 55 -1.59 12.14 22.26
CA ASP A 55 -1.01 13.46 22.04
C ASP A 55 0.31 13.35 21.27
N ILE A 56 0.52 14.27 20.33
CA ILE A 56 1.76 14.36 19.57
C ILE A 56 2.55 15.58 20.05
N ASP A 57 3.65 15.30 20.75
CA ASP A 57 4.52 16.34 21.32
C ASP A 57 5.49 16.95 20.30
N LYS A 58 5.79 16.21 19.22
CA LYS A 58 6.76 16.63 18.19
C LYS A 58 6.29 16.26 16.80
N ARG A 59 6.50 17.19 15.87
CA ARG A 59 6.37 16.96 14.43
C ARG A 59 7.73 16.66 13.81
N VAL A 60 7.69 15.87 12.75
CA VAL A 60 8.84 15.54 11.93
C VAL A 60 9.18 16.74 11.05
N GLN A 61 10.33 17.35 11.29
CA GLN A 61 10.79 18.53 10.56
C GLN A 61 10.89 18.31 9.05
N ASP A 62 11.34 17.13 8.60
CA ASP A 62 11.42 16.82 7.17
C ASP A 62 10.06 16.82 6.45
N ILE A 63 8.97 16.59 7.18
CA ILE A 63 7.61 16.63 6.63
C ILE A 63 7.08 18.07 6.68
N ASP A 64 7.28 18.78 7.79
CA ASP A 64 6.83 20.17 7.97
C ASP A 64 7.45 21.14 6.94
N GLU A 65 8.66 20.87 6.46
CA GLU A 65 9.34 21.71 5.46
C GLU A 65 8.84 21.48 4.02
N LEU A 66 7.99 20.49 3.79
CA LEU A 66 7.48 20.16 2.46
C LEU A 66 6.15 20.86 2.19
N SER A 67 6.03 21.47 1.01
CA SER A 67 4.73 21.86 0.46
C SER A 67 4.13 20.67 -0.28
N ILE A 68 3.14 20.03 0.34
CA ILE A 68 2.49 18.83 -0.20
C ILE A 68 1.11 19.17 -0.76
N ASP A 69 0.89 18.80 -2.02
CA ASP A 69 -0.42 18.93 -2.67
C ASP A 69 -1.29 17.69 -2.45
N ARG A 70 -0.66 16.51 -2.32
CA ARG A 70 -1.36 15.21 -2.29
C ARG A 70 -0.67 14.22 -1.37
N VAL A 71 -1.46 13.45 -0.62
CA VAL A 71 -0.99 12.45 0.33
C VAL A 71 -1.59 11.10 -0.04
N LEU A 72 -0.71 10.17 -0.43
CA LEU A 72 -1.04 8.77 -0.60
C LEU A 72 -0.68 8.01 0.68
N SER A 73 -1.69 7.68 1.49
CA SER A 73 -1.48 7.00 2.78
C SER A 73 -1.57 5.48 2.62
N PHE A 74 -0.52 4.80 3.08
CA PHE A 74 -0.49 3.36 3.32
C PHE A 74 -0.91 3.00 4.75
N ASN A 75 -1.03 4.03 5.61
CA ASN A 75 -1.47 3.92 6.99
C ASN A 75 -2.98 4.00 7.06
N TYR A 76 -3.54 3.38 8.11
CA TYR A 76 -4.97 3.43 8.37
C TYR A 76 -5.39 4.66 9.17
N SER A 77 -4.49 5.25 9.96
CA SER A 77 -4.74 6.51 10.68
C SER A 77 -4.57 7.71 9.77
N ASP A 78 -5.19 8.82 10.15
CA ASP A 78 -5.13 10.09 9.40
C ASP A 78 -4.11 11.10 9.95
N THR A 79 -3.03 10.59 10.54
CA THR A 79 -1.99 11.39 11.20
C THR A 79 -1.49 12.56 10.36
N TYR A 80 -1.27 12.36 9.05
CA TYR A 80 -0.86 13.47 8.19
C TYR A 80 -1.94 14.55 8.12
N GLU A 81 -3.17 14.16 7.79
CA GLU A 81 -4.32 15.04 7.63
C GLU A 81 -4.57 15.86 8.91
N LYS A 82 -4.59 15.18 10.06
CA LYS A 82 -4.83 15.79 11.39
C LYS A 82 -3.74 16.79 11.79
N TRP A 83 -2.47 16.48 11.54
CA TRP A 83 -1.36 17.25 12.11
C TRP A 83 -0.62 18.12 11.08
N TYR A 84 -0.26 17.58 9.92
CA TYR A 84 0.51 18.31 8.92
C TYR A 84 -0.36 19.05 7.91
N GLY A 85 -1.56 18.52 7.62
CA GLY A 85 -2.54 19.14 6.73
C GLY A 85 -3.37 20.24 7.38
N MET A 86 -3.27 20.42 8.70
CA MET A 86 -4.12 21.34 9.46
C MET A 86 -4.08 22.75 8.87
N GLY A 87 -5.25 23.26 8.47
CA GLY A 87 -5.42 24.59 7.89
C GLY A 87 -5.23 24.68 6.36
N ASN A 88 -4.84 23.59 5.69
CA ASN A 88 -4.76 23.53 4.23
C ASN A 88 -5.83 22.59 3.66
N THR A 89 -6.96 23.16 3.22
CA THR A 89 -8.09 22.41 2.64
C THR A 89 -7.86 21.97 1.19
N ASN A 90 -6.72 22.32 0.58
CA ASN A 90 -6.42 22.00 -0.82
C ASN A 90 -5.63 20.70 -0.97
N ILE A 91 -5.21 20.07 0.14
CA ILE A 91 -4.50 18.79 0.08
C ILE A 91 -5.49 17.68 -0.24
N GLU A 92 -5.20 16.91 -1.29
CA GLU A 92 -5.97 15.71 -1.62
C GLU A 92 -5.39 14.49 -0.89
N TYR A 93 -6.26 13.64 -0.34
CA TYR A 93 -5.87 12.44 0.39
C TYR A 93 -6.41 11.19 -0.29
N ASP A 94 -5.60 10.13 -0.35
CA ASP A 94 -6.03 8.81 -0.77
C ASP A 94 -5.45 7.74 0.17
N TYR A 95 -6.33 6.97 0.78
CA TYR A 95 -6.00 5.94 1.77
C TYR A 95 -6.12 4.58 1.12
N ILE A 96 -5.02 4.07 0.57
CA ILE A 96 -5.06 2.88 -0.29
C ILE A 96 -5.46 1.60 0.46
N HIS A 97 -5.20 1.58 1.77
CA HIS A 97 -5.55 0.50 2.66
C HIS A 97 -6.81 0.80 3.49
N GLY A 98 -7.60 1.80 3.10
CA GLY A 98 -8.72 2.29 3.89
C GLY A 98 -8.28 3.21 5.03
N LYS A 99 -9.24 3.95 5.59
CA LYS A 99 -9.05 4.89 6.68
C LYS A 99 -9.90 4.42 7.85
N ALA A 100 -9.28 4.32 9.02
CA ALA A 100 -9.95 3.88 10.22
C ALA A 100 -11.03 4.89 10.64
N SER A 101 -12.20 4.40 11.04
CA SER A 101 -13.30 5.25 11.52
C SER A 101 -14.11 4.58 12.62
N LEU A 102 -14.48 5.35 13.65
CA LEU A 102 -15.39 4.89 14.70
C LEU A 102 -16.81 4.67 14.17
N GLU A 103 -17.22 5.43 13.14
CA GLU A 103 -18.56 5.41 12.56
C GLU A 103 -18.85 4.14 11.74
N ASN A 104 -17.82 3.36 11.41
CA ASN A 104 -18.00 2.13 10.66
C ASN A 104 -18.59 1.00 11.52
N ASP A 105 -19.16 -0.01 10.86
CA ASP A 105 -19.43 -1.32 11.46
C ASP A 105 -18.57 -2.39 10.76
N ILE A 106 -18.85 -3.67 11.03
CA ILE A 106 -18.09 -4.78 10.43
C ILE A 106 -18.24 -4.84 8.91
N ASP A 107 -19.36 -4.38 8.37
CA ASP A 107 -19.69 -4.45 6.94
C ASP A 107 -19.24 -3.18 6.20
N THR A 108 -19.23 -2.03 6.86
CA THR A 108 -18.77 -0.75 6.27
C THR A 108 -17.28 -0.47 6.49
N CYS A 109 -16.60 -1.23 7.35
CA CYS A 109 -15.14 -1.12 7.56
C CYS A 109 -14.37 -1.28 6.24
N ASN A 110 -13.73 -0.20 5.79
CA ASN A 110 -13.03 -0.17 4.52
C ASN A 110 -11.53 -0.52 4.62
N MET A 111 -11.02 -0.88 5.81
CA MET A 111 -9.60 -1.23 5.98
C MET A 111 -9.22 -2.52 5.23
N VAL A 112 -8.04 -2.52 4.59
CA VAL A 112 -7.50 -3.63 3.80
C VAL A 112 -6.40 -4.33 4.60
N LEU A 113 -6.66 -5.56 5.06
CA LEU A 113 -5.74 -6.39 5.85
C LEU A 113 -5.36 -7.70 5.13
N GLY A 114 -5.59 -7.76 3.83
CA GLY A 114 -5.29 -8.92 3.00
C GLY A 114 -3.79 -9.20 2.86
N ILE A 115 -3.49 -10.38 2.29
CA ILE A 115 -2.15 -10.81 1.94
C ILE A 115 -1.80 -10.42 0.50
N GLU A 116 -0.50 -10.41 0.22
CA GLU A 116 0.01 -10.24 -1.15
C GLU A 116 -0.31 -11.46 -2.01
N GLU A 117 -0.37 -11.26 -3.32
CA GLU A 117 -0.35 -12.36 -4.27
C GLU A 117 0.99 -13.10 -4.18
N TYR A 118 0.93 -14.39 -3.89
CA TYR A 118 2.11 -15.25 -3.78
C TYR A 118 2.11 -16.38 -4.83
N LEU A 119 1.05 -16.47 -5.65
CA LEU A 119 0.99 -17.43 -6.74
C LEU A 119 1.74 -16.88 -7.97
N GLU A 120 2.52 -17.76 -8.60
CA GLU A 120 3.16 -17.50 -9.88
C GLU A 120 2.20 -17.80 -11.04
N GLU A 121 2.56 -17.38 -12.26
CA GLU A 121 1.84 -17.83 -13.45
C GLU A 121 2.18 -19.30 -13.77
N PRO A 122 1.18 -20.14 -14.14
CA PRO A 122 -0.20 -19.80 -14.49
C PRO A 122 -1.21 -19.95 -13.34
N GLU A 123 -0.81 -20.40 -12.14
CA GLU A 123 -1.73 -20.59 -11.01
C GLU A 123 -2.44 -19.29 -10.63
N ARG A 124 -1.71 -18.17 -10.63
CA ARG A 124 -2.23 -16.83 -10.34
C ARG A 124 -3.46 -16.48 -11.18
N THR A 125 -3.44 -16.80 -12.47
CA THR A 125 -4.55 -16.51 -13.39
C THR A 125 -5.72 -17.47 -13.19
N ASN A 126 -5.44 -18.74 -12.89
CA ASN A 126 -6.43 -19.81 -12.92
C ASN A 126 -7.07 -20.12 -11.55
N ASP A 127 -6.46 -19.65 -10.45
CA ASP A 127 -6.93 -19.91 -9.08
C ASP A 127 -7.40 -18.64 -8.36
N ASN A 128 -8.72 -18.53 -8.26
CA ASN A 128 -9.41 -17.46 -7.56
C ASN A 128 -10.23 -17.95 -6.37
N TYR A 129 -10.05 -19.19 -5.90
CA TYR A 129 -10.91 -19.72 -4.83
C TYR A 129 -10.70 -18.99 -3.50
N PHE A 130 -9.51 -18.45 -3.22
CA PHE A 130 -9.19 -17.67 -2.02
C PHE A 130 -8.92 -16.19 -2.31
N ILE A 131 -9.46 -15.67 -3.42
CA ILE A 131 -9.21 -14.30 -3.88
C ILE A 131 -9.59 -13.24 -2.84
N GLU A 132 -10.57 -13.50 -1.97
CA GLU A 132 -11.05 -12.54 -0.96
C GLU A 132 -10.00 -12.20 0.11
N PHE A 133 -8.97 -13.04 0.27
CA PHE A 133 -7.84 -12.77 1.17
C PHE A 133 -6.79 -11.87 0.54
N LYS A 134 -6.81 -11.65 -0.77
CA LYS A 134 -5.79 -10.88 -1.49
C LYS A 134 -6.06 -9.38 -1.37
N LYS A 135 -5.02 -8.58 -1.12
CA LYS A 135 -5.15 -7.11 -0.99
C LYS A 135 -5.81 -6.45 -2.21
N PHE A 136 -5.44 -6.86 -3.42
CA PHE A 136 -6.00 -6.24 -4.63
C PHE A 136 -7.53 -6.40 -4.69
N TYR A 137 -8.04 -7.58 -4.32
CA TYR A 137 -9.47 -7.84 -4.28
C TYR A 137 -10.14 -6.95 -3.25
N GLN A 138 -9.56 -6.86 -2.05
CA GLN A 138 -10.09 -6.04 -0.97
C GLN A 138 -10.10 -4.55 -1.34
N ARG A 139 -9.05 -4.04 -1.99
CA ARG A 139 -9.00 -2.66 -2.50
C ARG A 139 -10.17 -2.37 -3.46
N ILE A 140 -10.45 -3.30 -4.38
CA ILE A 140 -11.59 -3.17 -5.31
C ILE A 140 -12.93 -3.28 -4.58
N TYR A 141 -13.10 -4.33 -3.77
CA TYR A 141 -14.36 -4.63 -3.07
C TYR A 141 -14.76 -3.53 -2.09
N LYS A 142 -13.78 -2.99 -1.34
CA LYS A 142 -13.95 -1.92 -0.36
C LYS A 142 -13.84 -0.52 -0.98
N GLN A 143 -13.61 -0.45 -2.30
CA GLN A 143 -13.50 0.79 -3.07
C GLN A 143 -12.46 1.76 -2.50
N THR A 144 -11.32 1.23 -2.07
CA THR A 144 -10.20 2.04 -1.57
C THR A 144 -9.12 2.21 -2.63
N GLY A 145 -8.42 3.35 -2.61
CA GLY A 145 -7.07 3.42 -3.17
C GLY A 145 -6.93 3.47 -4.69
N SER A 146 -7.81 4.18 -5.39
CA SER A 146 -7.65 4.44 -6.83
C SER A 146 -7.65 5.92 -7.21
N ASN A 147 -7.93 6.84 -6.28
CA ASN A 147 -7.96 8.27 -6.57
C ASN A 147 -6.58 8.77 -7.02
N TYR A 148 -5.50 8.20 -6.49
CA TYR A 148 -4.14 8.53 -6.89
C TYR A 148 -3.84 8.27 -8.37
N LEU A 149 -4.57 7.34 -9.00
CA LEU A 149 -4.45 7.12 -10.44
C LEU A 149 -4.91 8.34 -11.21
N SER A 150 -5.98 9.00 -10.76
CA SER A 150 -6.45 10.25 -11.37
C SER A 150 -5.40 11.37 -11.25
N TRP A 151 -4.63 11.41 -10.16
CA TRP A 151 -3.55 12.39 -9.98
C TRP A 151 -2.43 12.20 -10.99
N ILE A 152 -2.07 10.94 -11.26
CA ILE A 152 -1.06 10.57 -12.26
C ILE A 152 -1.57 10.87 -13.67
N GLU A 153 -2.80 10.46 -13.99
CA GLU A 153 -3.39 10.62 -15.32
C GLU A 153 -3.67 12.08 -15.67
N ALA A 154 -4.13 12.90 -14.71
CA ALA A 154 -4.35 14.32 -14.92
C ALA A 154 -3.06 15.03 -15.39
N ASN A 155 -1.91 14.62 -14.86
CA ASN A 155 -0.61 15.15 -15.27
C ASN A 155 -0.23 14.73 -16.70
N ASN A 156 -0.55 13.49 -17.10
CA ASN A 156 -0.34 13.00 -18.47
C ASN A 156 -1.23 13.74 -19.47
N ALA A 157 -2.54 13.80 -19.20
CA ALA A 157 -3.54 14.39 -20.08
C ALA A 157 -3.29 15.90 -20.31
N PHE A 158 -2.89 16.64 -19.26
CA PHE A 158 -2.53 18.05 -19.39
C PHE A 158 -1.38 18.25 -20.39
N TYR A 159 -0.37 17.38 -20.36
CA TYR A 159 0.78 17.47 -21.26
C TYR A 159 0.42 17.06 -22.69
N GLU A 160 -0.34 15.97 -22.88
CA GLU A 160 -0.76 15.52 -24.22
C GLU A 160 -1.62 16.58 -24.93
N ALA A 161 -2.51 17.25 -24.20
CA ALA A 161 -3.33 18.33 -24.73
C ALA A 161 -2.53 19.62 -25.01
N ASN A 162 -1.41 19.84 -24.31
CA ASN A 162 -0.60 21.06 -24.41
C ASN A 162 0.82 20.71 -24.88
N GLN A 163 0.98 20.27 -26.13
CA GLN A 163 2.28 19.85 -26.73
C GLN A 163 3.42 20.90 -26.67
N LYS A 164 3.13 22.15 -26.26
CA LYS A 164 4.11 23.23 -26.02
C LYS A 164 4.38 23.54 -24.55
N ALA A 165 3.61 22.98 -23.61
CA ALA A 165 3.83 23.15 -22.18
C ALA A 165 4.93 22.20 -21.71
N LYS A 166 5.81 22.67 -20.81
CA LYS A 166 6.71 21.77 -20.12
C LYS A 166 5.89 20.87 -19.19
N PRO A 167 6.15 19.56 -19.15
CA PRO A 167 5.45 18.67 -18.25
C PRO A 167 5.77 19.08 -16.80
N THR A 168 4.73 19.14 -15.96
CA THR A 168 4.91 19.44 -14.55
C THR A 168 5.68 18.31 -13.90
N LYS A 169 6.77 18.66 -13.22
CA LYS A 169 7.58 17.71 -12.48
C LYS A 169 6.76 17.22 -11.27
N ILE A 170 6.69 15.90 -11.09
CA ILE A 170 6.07 15.29 -9.92
C ILE A 170 7.18 15.01 -8.91
N ASN A 171 7.13 15.65 -7.75
CA ASN A 171 8.03 15.32 -6.64
C ASN A 171 7.31 14.34 -5.72
N ILE A 172 7.92 13.18 -5.52
CA ILE A 172 7.36 12.10 -4.71
C ILE A 172 8.24 11.94 -3.47
N TYR A 173 7.65 11.92 -2.29
CA TYR A 173 8.36 11.77 -1.03
C TYR A 173 7.84 10.52 -0.31
N PHE A 174 8.70 9.52 -0.15
CA PHE A 174 8.41 8.36 0.70
C PHE A 174 8.99 8.61 2.09
N TYR A 175 8.10 8.66 3.09
CA TYR A 175 8.45 8.83 4.49
C TYR A 175 7.84 7.69 5.32
N GLY A 176 8.61 7.14 6.27
CA GLY A 176 8.14 6.09 7.18
C GLY A 176 7.76 4.75 6.54
N HIS A 177 7.92 4.60 5.21
CA HIS A 177 7.56 3.41 4.48
C HIS A 177 8.77 2.48 4.28
N SER A 178 8.58 1.19 4.52
CA SER A 178 9.60 0.15 4.29
C SER A 178 9.83 -0.17 2.81
N LEU A 179 9.00 0.41 1.94
CA LEU A 179 8.90 0.08 0.51
C LEU A 179 8.61 -1.40 0.30
N ALA A 180 7.74 -1.98 1.13
CA ALA A 180 7.42 -3.40 1.11
C ALA A 180 6.98 -3.87 -0.29
N VAL A 181 7.41 -5.07 -0.67
CA VAL A 181 7.06 -5.71 -1.95
C VAL A 181 5.54 -5.89 -2.08
N THR A 182 4.84 -6.03 -0.95
CA THR A 182 3.37 -6.10 -0.84
C THR A 182 2.63 -4.95 -1.52
N ASP A 183 3.30 -3.82 -1.67
CA ASP A 183 2.79 -2.60 -2.27
C ASP A 183 3.59 -2.19 -3.51
N GLY A 184 4.35 -3.14 -4.04
CA GLY A 184 5.30 -2.96 -5.14
C GLY A 184 4.64 -2.50 -6.43
N ASP A 185 3.39 -2.90 -6.69
CA ASP A 185 2.62 -2.46 -7.86
C ASP A 185 2.37 -0.94 -7.83
N ILE A 186 1.98 -0.41 -6.67
CA ILE A 186 1.73 1.02 -6.46
C ILE A 186 3.05 1.79 -6.44
N ILE A 187 4.05 1.31 -5.70
CA ILE A 187 5.38 1.93 -5.59
C ILE A 187 6.05 2.01 -6.96
N ALA A 188 6.07 0.90 -7.71
CA ALA A 188 6.65 0.86 -9.04
C ALA A 188 5.96 1.83 -9.98
N ARG A 189 4.62 1.89 -9.96
CA ARG A 189 3.85 2.81 -10.80
C ARG A 189 4.21 4.28 -10.53
N LEU A 190 4.35 4.66 -9.27
CA LEU A 190 4.75 6.01 -8.86
C LEU A 190 6.18 6.35 -9.30
N ILE A 191 7.14 5.48 -8.96
CA ILE A 191 8.56 5.71 -9.25
C ILE A 191 8.83 5.70 -10.77
N ARG A 192 8.13 4.84 -11.51
CA ARG A 192 8.31 4.71 -12.96
C ARG A 192 7.68 5.84 -13.76
N HIS A 193 6.88 6.70 -13.14
CA HIS A 193 6.27 7.81 -13.84
C HIS A 193 7.34 8.73 -14.46
N LYS A 194 7.16 9.08 -15.74
CA LYS A 194 8.18 9.74 -16.57
C LYS A 194 8.69 11.08 -16.01
N TYR A 195 7.83 11.78 -15.27
CA TYR A 195 8.14 13.09 -14.69
C TYR A 195 8.36 13.05 -13.18
N ALA A 196 8.46 11.85 -12.59
CA ALA A 196 8.69 11.68 -11.18
C ALA A 196 10.16 11.92 -10.80
N THR A 197 10.36 12.64 -9.69
CA THR A 197 11.60 12.58 -8.91
C THR A 197 11.21 12.16 -7.51
N THR A 198 11.79 11.06 -7.07
CA THR A 198 11.45 10.38 -5.83
C THR A 198 12.53 10.64 -4.80
N THR A 199 12.14 11.17 -3.64
CA THR A 199 12.99 11.25 -2.44
C THR A 199 12.52 10.21 -1.45
N ILE A 200 13.43 9.38 -0.97
CA ILE A 200 13.17 8.29 -0.02
C ILE A 200 13.92 8.60 1.26
N TYR A 201 13.15 8.80 2.33
CA TYR A 201 13.69 9.10 3.65
C TYR A 201 14.06 7.82 4.40
N TYR A 202 15.20 7.83 5.09
CA TYR A 202 15.66 6.72 5.92
C TYR A 202 16.18 7.19 7.29
N HIS A 203 15.73 6.52 8.35
CA HIS A 203 16.09 6.87 9.74
C HIS A 203 17.38 6.19 10.22
N SER A 204 17.90 5.21 9.47
CA SER A 204 19.14 4.50 9.81
C SER A 204 19.78 3.87 8.59
N LYS A 205 21.08 3.54 8.68
CA LYS A 205 21.76 2.78 7.61
C LYS A 205 21.17 1.37 7.42
N LYS A 206 20.60 0.76 8.47
CA LYS A 206 19.86 -0.49 8.34
C LYS A 206 18.58 -0.29 7.51
N ALA A 207 17.78 0.72 7.83
CA ALA A 207 16.56 1.03 7.08
C ALA A 207 16.86 1.32 5.60
N LEU A 208 17.94 2.07 5.32
CA LEU A 208 18.40 2.29 3.95
C LEU A 208 18.71 0.99 3.21
N ARG A 209 19.42 0.04 3.84
CA ARG A 209 19.72 -1.27 3.25
C ARG A 209 18.43 -2.04 2.94
N ASP A 210 17.50 -2.07 3.89
CA ASP A 210 16.23 -2.77 3.76
C ASP A 210 15.37 -2.16 2.62
N GLN A 211 15.31 -0.83 2.54
CA GLN A 211 14.62 -0.10 1.47
C GLN A 211 15.25 -0.36 0.09
N ILE A 212 16.57 -0.35 -0.02
CA ILE A 212 17.28 -0.70 -1.27
C ILE A 212 16.95 -2.14 -1.67
N ALA A 213 17.01 -3.10 -0.74
CA ALA A 213 16.73 -4.50 -1.03
C ALA A 213 15.28 -4.71 -1.52
N ASN A 214 14.31 -3.99 -0.95
CA ASN A 214 12.94 -4.06 -1.43
C ASN A 214 12.75 -3.38 -2.79
N LEU A 215 13.40 -2.24 -3.03
CA LEU A 215 13.37 -1.60 -4.35
C LEU A 215 13.99 -2.46 -5.44
N VAL A 216 15.05 -3.22 -5.15
CA VAL A 216 15.60 -4.21 -6.08
C VAL A 216 14.54 -5.24 -6.46
N LYS A 217 13.75 -5.74 -5.50
CA LYS A 217 12.66 -6.69 -5.78
C LYS A 217 11.52 -6.05 -6.60
N ILE A 218 11.24 -4.77 -6.39
CA ILE A 218 10.14 -4.05 -7.04
C ILE A 218 10.51 -3.59 -8.46
N LEU A 219 11.73 -3.08 -8.64
CA LEU A 219 12.17 -2.43 -9.88
C LEU A 219 13.14 -3.29 -10.71
N GLY A 220 13.91 -4.16 -10.07
CA GLY A 220 15.08 -4.80 -10.65
C GLY A 220 16.36 -4.00 -10.42
N GLU A 221 17.51 -4.69 -10.42
CA GLU A 221 18.82 -4.10 -10.14
C GLU A 221 19.23 -3.04 -11.17
N GLU A 222 19.12 -3.36 -12.46
CA GLU A 222 19.54 -2.47 -13.55
C GLU A 222 18.75 -1.15 -13.54
N GLU A 223 17.42 -1.23 -13.37
CA GLU A 223 16.56 -0.05 -13.31
C GLU A 223 16.89 0.80 -12.08
N LEU A 224 17.10 0.17 -10.91
CA LEU A 224 17.43 0.90 -9.69
C LEU A 224 18.76 1.66 -9.86
N ILE A 225 19.79 1.00 -10.38
CA ILE A 225 21.11 1.61 -10.64
C ILE A 225 20.97 2.82 -11.56
N GLN A 226 20.23 2.68 -12.66
CA GLN A 226 20.00 3.77 -13.61
C GLN A 226 19.32 4.97 -12.93
N ARG A 227 18.35 4.72 -12.05
CA ARG A 227 17.57 5.77 -11.38
C ARG A 227 18.31 6.45 -10.25
N THR A 228 19.28 5.79 -9.62
CA THR A 228 20.09 6.33 -8.51
C THR A 228 21.45 6.87 -8.95
N GLY A 229 21.87 6.61 -10.20
CA GLY A 229 23.18 7.01 -10.70
C GLY A 229 23.37 8.53 -10.80
N ASP A 230 24.63 8.94 -10.95
CA ASP A 230 25.03 10.36 -10.92
C ASP A 230 24.50 11.17 -12.12
N TYR A 231 24.21 10.50 -13.24
CA TYR A 231 23.69 11.15 -14.44
C TYR A 231 22.15 11.21 -14.39
N ARG A 232 21.63 12.35 -13.94
CA ARG A 232 20.19 12.68 -13.84
C ARG A 232 19.41 11.69 -12.93
N PRO A 233 19.74 11.64 -11.62
CA PRO A 233 19.04 10.75 -10.69
C PRO A 233 17.54 11.10 -10.63
N SER A 234 16.71 10.06 -10.65
CA SER A 234 15.27 10.16 -10.41
C SER A 234 14.85 9.58 -9.05
N ILE A 235 15.76 8.87 -8.37
CA ILE A 235 15.61 8.41 -6.99
C ILE A 235 16.75 8.99 -6.15
N ILE A 236 16.40 9.60 -5.02
CA ILE A 236 17.32 10.24 -4.08
C ILE A 236 17.06 9.65 -2.70
N PHE A 237 18.07 9.05 -2.08
CA PHE A 237 18.00 8.63 -0.68
C PHE A 237 18.46 9.76 0.23
N LYS A 238 17.64 10.14 1.20
CA LYS A 238 17.92 11.23 2.14
C LYS A 238 17.80 10.72 3.58
N PRO A 239 18.80 10.93 4.46
CA PRO A 239 18.63 10.61 5.87
C PRO A 239 17.56 11.53 6.47
N CYS A 240 16.75 11.01 7.39
CA CYS A 240 15.88 11.86 8.21
C CYS A 240 16.75 12.80 9.06
N LYS A 241 16.30 14.03 9.24
CA LYS A 241 16.84 14.94 10.26
C LYS A 241 16.59 14.31 11.65
N GLU A 242 17.56 14.45 12.54
CA GLU A 242 17.44 13.98 13.92
C GLU A 242 16.29 14.73 14.63
N GLU A 243 15.47 13.99 15.38
CA GLU A 243 14.30 14.49 16.15
C GLU A 243 14.64 14.96 17.58
#